data_AF-A0A0C9VNI0-F1
#
_entry.id   AF-A0A0C9VNI0-F1
#
_cell.length_a   1.000
_cell.length_b   1.000
_cell.length_c   1.000
_cell.angle_alpha   90.00
_cell.angle_beta   90.00
_cell.angle_gamma   90.00
#
_symmetry.space_group_name_H-M   'P 1'
#
loop_
_entity.id
_entity.type
_entity.pdbx_description
1 polymer ?
#
loop_
_entity_poly.entity_id
_entity_poly.type
_entity_poly.pdbx_seq_one_letter_code
_entity_poly.pdbx_strand_id
1 'polypeptide(L)'
;MKMGDMIDIKSNQYIKGLNTFSPCQKCQIQGCRDPNHSLGNYYYPLKAPQGAIHLNKSPRIDYDAHDLPMCTDEGCKEALANILAASTAEERKCREKVHSLKGESILLELPGFSRIRSVPHDLMHLLFKNIIPNRMDLWSGSYKGLDEGSRDYKLPANVWSIVVQKLPRLH
;
A
#
# COMPACT_ATOMS: atom_id res chain seq x y z
N MET A 1 -2.94 -22.24 1.55
CA MET A 1 -3.32 -21.06 2.33
C MET A 1 -3.70 -19.96 1.34
N LYS A 2 -4.99 -19.70 1.15
CA LYS A 2 -5.44 -18.63 0.24
C LYS A 2 -5.03 -17.30 0.86
N MET A 3 -4.54 -16.39 0.03
CA MET A 3 -4.08 -15.04 0.34
C MET A 3 -5.21 -14.15 0.88
N GLY A 4 -5.74 -14.47 2.06
CA GLY A 4 -6.71 -13.67 2.81
C GLY A 4 -6.02 -12.47 3.46
N ASP A 5 -4.87 -12.70 4.09
CA ASP A 5 -4.17 -11.73 4.93
C ASP A 5 -3.82 -10.40 4.23
N MET A 6 -3.61 -10.38 2.92
CA MET A 6 -3.28 -9.15 2.18
C MET A 6 -4.53 -8.33 1.82
N ILE A 7 -5.63 -9.02 1.52
CA ILE A 7 -6.94 -8.39 1.40
C ILE A 7 -7.37 -7.93 2.79
N ASP A 8 -7.09 -8.73 3.81
CA ASP A 8 -7.43 -8.44 5.19
C ASP A 8 -6.60 -7.30 5.77
N ILE A 9 -5.30 -7.17 5.46
CA ILE A 9 -4.50 -6.02 5.88
C ILE A 9 -4.96 -4.74 5.18
N LYS A 10 -5.30 -4.80 3.87
CA LYS A 10 -5.88 -3.65 3.16
C LYS A 10 -7.30 -3.31 3.60
N SER A 11 -8.11 -4.31 3.94
CA SER A 11 -9.47 -4.12 4.46
C SER A 11 -9.42 -3.59 5.90
N ASN A 12 -8.58 -4.18 6.76
CA ASN A 12 -8.39 -3.82 8.16
C ASN A 12 -7.68 -2.50 8.35
N GLN A 13 -6.93 -1.99 7.37
CA GLN A 13 -6.38 -0.64 7.42
C GLN A 13 -7.35 0.43 6.95
N TYR A 14 -8.47 0.03 6.33
CA TYR A 14 -9.49 0.93 5.83
C TYR A 14 -8.89 2.03 4.93
N ILE A 15 -8.02 1.67 3.99
CA ILE A 15 -7.40 2.64 3.06
C ILE A 15 -8.10 2.54 1.69
N LYS A 16 -8.23 3.67 0.99
CA LYS A 16 -8.72 3.71 -0.39
C LYS A 16 -7.63 3.22 -1.35
N GLY A 17 -8.03 2.64 -2.49
CA GLY A 17 -7.09 2.09 -3.47
C GLY A 17 -6.23 3.15 -4.17
N LEU A 18 -5.27 2.69 -4.98
CA LEU A 18 -4.26 3.52 -5.67
C LEU A 18 -4.84 4.57 -6.64
N ASN A 19 -6.10 4.43 -7.05
CA ASN A 19 -6.78 5.35 -7.98
C ASN A 19 -7.56 6.46 -7.27
N THR A 20 -7.06 6.92 -6.11
CA THR A 20 -7.72 7.93 -5.28
C THR A 20 -6.97 9.24 -5.25
N PHE A 21 -7.64 10.30 -4.80
CA PHE A 21 -7.08 11.64 -4.84
C PHE A 21 -5.76 11.78 -4.08
N SER A 22 -5.59 11.10 -2.94
CA SER A 22 -4.33 11.08 -2.19
C SER A 22 -3.83 9.63 -2.03
N PRO A 23 -3.13 9.05 -3.02
CA PRO A 23 -2.89 7.60 -3.09
C PRO A 23 -1.78 7.14 -2.16
N CYS A 24 -0.89 8.04 -1.76
CA CYS A 24 0.28 7.70 -0.97
C CYS A 24 -0.12 7.53 0.50
N GLN A 25 0.42 6.49 1.13
CA GLN A 25 0.19 6.22 2.55
C GLN A 25 1.23 6.90 3.45
N LYS A 26 2.33 7.38 2.87
CA LYS A 26 3.44 8.03 3.57
C LYS A 26 3.41 9.55 3.50
N CYS A 27 2.87 10.12 2.42
CA CYS A 27 2.73 11.55 2.23
C CYS A 27 1.33 11.90 1.73
N GLN A 28 0.95 13.17 1.89
CA GLN A 28 -0.36 13.74 1.59
C GLN A 28 -0.37 14.44 0.22
N ILE A 29 0.40 13.92 -0.73
CA ILE A 29 0.38 14.45 -2.11
C ILE A 29 -1.01 14.24 -2.71
N GLN A 30 -1.50 15.28 -3.39
CA GLN A 30 -2.81 15.29 -3.99
C GLN A 30 -2.71 15.13 -5.50
N GLY A 31 -3.64 14.35 -6.03
CA GLY A 31 -3.78 14.10 -7.45
C GLY A 31 -4.52 15.23 -8.12
N CYS A 32 -4.24 15.44 -9.40
CA CYS A 32 -5.04 16.31 -10.24
C CYS A 32 -5.42 15.58 -11.53
N ARG A 33 -6.32 16.21 -12.29
CA ARG A 33 -6.83 15.71 -13.57
C ARG A 33 -6.53 16.71 -14.68
N ASP A 34 -6.50 16.19 -15.89
CA ASP A 34 -6.20 16.99 -17.07
C ASP A 34 -7.43 17.87 -17.34
N PRO A 35 -7.27 19.19 -17.52
CA PRO A 35 -8.38 20.07 -17.90
C PRO A 35 -9.13 19.57 -19.14
N ASN A 36 -8.42 18.95 -20.09
CA ASN A 36 -8.97 18.46 -21.36
C ASN A 36 -9.57 17.05 -21.24
N HIS A 37 -9.31 16.33 -20.14
CA HIS A 37 -9.79 14.96 -19.91
C HIS A 37 -10.28 14.79 -18.46
N SER A 38 -11.47 15.32 -18.18
CA SER A 38 -12.11 15.30 -16.85
C SER A 38 -12.52 13.89 -16.37
N LEU A 39 -12.65 12.92 -17.28
CA LEU A 39 -13.02 11.52 -17.04
C LEU A 39 -11.82 10.57 -16.81
N GLY A 40 -10.61 11.11 -16.62
CA GLY A 40 -9.37 10.32 -16.49
C GLY A 40 -8.96 9.91 -15.07
N ASN A 41 -7.92 9.06 -15.04
CA ASN A 41 -7.15 8.71 -13.84
C ASN A 41 -6.52 9.96 -13.20
N TYR A 42 -6.31 9.93 -11.89
CA TYR A 42 -5.51 10.96 -11.22
C TYR A 42 -4.04 10.79 -11.56
N TYR A 43 -3.34 11.90 -11.79
CA TYR A 43 -1.88 11.96 -11.78
C TYR A 43 -1.42 12.77 -10.56
N TYR A 44 -0.21 12.49 -10.08
CA TYR A 44 0.32 13.04 -8.83
C TYR A 44 1.64 13.78 -9.12
N PRO A 45 1.57 14.97 -9.74
CA PRO A 45 2.76 15.66 -10.16
C PRO A 45 3.37 16.43 -8.98
N LEU A 46 4.68 16.65 -9.03
CA LEU A 46 5.31 17.62 -8.13
C LEU A 46 4.91 19.05 -8.50
N LYS A 47 4.72 19.35 -9.79
CA LYS A 47 4.19 20.64 -10.25
C LYS A 47 2.97 20.40 -11.10
N ALA A 48 1.81 20.87 -10.65
CA ALA A 48 0.58 20.65 -11.39
C ALA A 48 0.62 21.45 -12.72
N PRO A 49 0.13 20.88 -13.84
CA PRO A 49 0.04 21.61 -15.09
C PRO A 49 -0.94 22.77 -14.97
N GLN A 50 -0.77 23.79 -15.82
CA GLN A 50 -1.68 24.93 -15.84
C GLN A 50 -3.11 24.47 -16.19
N GLY A 51 -4.09 24.89 -15.39
CA GLY A 51 -5.49 24.49 -15.58
C GLY A 51 -5.84 23.10 -15.03
N ALA A 52 -4.91 22.42 -14.34
CA ALA A 52 -5.20 21.16 -13.67
C ALA A 52 -6.44 21.24 -12.78
N ILE A 53 -7.31 20.23 -12.87
CA ILE A 53 -8.52 20.15 -12.05
C ILE A 53 -8.18 19.39 -10.77
N HIS A 54 -8.24 20.10 -9.64
CA HIS A 54 -8.13 19.52 -8.31
C HIS A 54 -9.53 19.21 -7.75
N LEU A 55 -9.67 18.12 -6.98
CA LEU A 55 -10.93 17.85 -6.28
C LEU A 55 -11.21 18.95 -5.24
N ASN A 56 -12.49 19.17 -4.94
CA ASN A 56 -12.96 20.11 -3.90
C ASN A 56 -12.47 21.56 -4.04
N LYS A 57 -12.10 22.01 -5.25
CA LYS A 57 -11.51 23.34 -5.48
C LYS A 57 -10.26 23.59 -4.63
N SER A 58 -9.57 22.52 -4.21
CA SER A 58 -8.28 22.64 -3.54
C SER A 58 -7.35 23.49 -4.40
N PRO A 59 -6.58 24.41 -3.80
CA PRO A 59 -5.65 25.23 -4.55
C PRO A 59 -4.64 24.32 -5.27
N ARG A 60 -4.10 24.82 -6.38
CA ARG A 60 -2.93 24.20 -6.99
C ARG A 60 -1.79 24.23 -5.96
N ILE A 61 -1.23 23.06 -5.66
CA ILE A 61 -0.08 22.92 -4.78
C ILE A 61 1.05 22.34 -5.62
N ASP A 62 2.17 23.06 -5.64
CA ASP A 62 3.43 22.53 -6.15
C ASP A 62 4.22 22.00 -4.93
N TYR A 63 4.74 20.78 -5.04
CA TYR A 63 5.46 20.07 -4.01
C TYR A 63 6.97 20.11 -4.28
N ASP A 64 7.76 20.36 -3.23
CA ASP A 64 9.20 20.06 -3.26
C ASP A 64 9.41 18.56 -3.02
N ALA A 65 10.22 17.92 -3.86
CA ALA A 65 10.56 16.51 -3.70
C ALA A 65 11.27 16.21 -2.37
N HIS A 66 11.97 17.21 -1.79
CA HIS A 66 12.71 17.06 -0.54
C HIS A 66 11.89 17.45 0.70
N ASP A 67 10.74 18.11 0.51
CA ASP A 67 9.86 18.59 1.58
C ASP A 67 8.41 18.25 1.25
N LEU A 68 8.16 16.95 1.09
CA LEU A 68 6.80 16.44 0.86
C LEU A 68 5.99 16.51 2.16
N PRO A 69 4.68 16.82 2.10
CA PRO A 69 3.83 16.82 3.28
C PRO A 69 3.65 15.38 3.76
N MET A 70 4.45 14.96 4.73
CA MET A 70 4.42 13.59 5.25
C MET A 70 3.14 13.36 6.07
N CYS A 71 2.58 12.16 5.97
CA CYS A 71 1.50 11.74 6.85
C CYS A 71 2.03 11.67 8.28
N THR A 72 1.22 12.08 9.25
CA THR A 72 1.47 11.93 10.69
C THR A 72 0.35 11.11 11.32
N ASP A 73 0.61 10.43 12.43
CA ASP A 73 -0.42 9.67 13.12
C ASP A 73 -1.51 10.61 13.66
N GLU A 74 -1.16 11.83 14.04
CA GLU A 74 -2.08 12.91 14.42
C GLU A 74 -2.97 13.33 13.25
N GLY A 75 -2.38 13.63 12.08
CA GLY A 75 -3.13 14.00 10.89
C GLY A 75 -4.06 12.89 10.40
N CYS A 76 -3.69 11.63 10.66
CA CYS A 76 -4.55 10.48 10.42
C CYS A 76 -5.78 10.48 11.36
N LYS A 77 -5.61 10.81 12.64
CA LYS A 77 -6.71 10.91 13.62
C LYS A 77 -7.64 12.08 13.27
N GLU A 78 -7.10 13.23 12.92
CA GLU A 78 -7.87 14.40 12.48
C GLU A 78 -8.69 14.09 11.22
N ALA A 79 -8.08 13.43 10.23
CA ALA A 79 -8.77 12.98 9.02
C ALA A 79 -9.92 12.01 9.33
N LEU A 80 -9.74 11.10 10.29
CA LEU A 80 -10.79 10.17 10.72
C LEU A 80 -11.92 10.90 11.44
N ALA A 81 -11.61 11.79 12.37
CA ALA A 81 -12.60 12.64 13.02
C ALA A 81 -13.40 13.47 12.00
N ASN A 82 -12.71 14.00 10.97
CA ASN A 82 -13.36 14.69 9.86
C ASN A 82 -14.32 13.77 9.10
N ILE A 83 -13.92 12.55 8.74
CA ILE A 83 -14.79 11.58 8.05
C ILE A 83 -16.00 11.20 8.89
N LEU A 84 -15.82 10.97 10.20
CA LEU A 84 -16.88 10.58 11.13
C LEU A 84 -17.88 11.70 11.42
N ALA A 85 -17.43 12.96 11.38
CA ALA A 85 -18.29 14.13 11.55
C ALA A 85 -19.16 14.45 10.31
N ALA A 86 -19.18 13.60 9.28
CA ALA A 86 -20.02 13.80 8.09
C ALA A 86 -21.51 13.60 8.42
N SER A 87 -22.37 14.51 8.00
CA SER A 87 -23.81 14.42 8.25
C SER A 87 -24.55 13.55 7.24
N THR A 88 -23.98 13.31 6.05
CA THR A 88 -24.58 12.49 4.99
C THR A 88 -23.60 11.44 4.45
N ALA A 89 -24.15 10.39 3.84
CA ALA A 89 -23.34 9.32 3.23
C ALA A 89 -22.50 9.85 2.05
N GLU A 90 -23.04 10.80 1.29
CA GLU A 90 -22.38 11.48 0.19
C GLU A 90 -21.20 12.32 0.68
N GLU A 91 -21.41 13.09 1.75
CA GLU A 91 -20.37 13.89 2.37
C GLU A 91 -19.25 13.02 2.93
N ARG A 92 -19.62 11.92 3.61
CA ARG A 92 -18.67 10.92 4.11
C ARG A 92 -17.81 10.37 2.97
N LYS A 93 -18.41 9.94 1.86
CA LYS A 93 -17.69 9.45 0.68
C LYS A 93 -16.76 10.50 0.07
N CYS A 94 -17.13 11.78 0.10
CA CYS A 94 -16.26 12.87 -0.35
C CYS A 94 -15.06 13.05 0.59
N ARG A 95 -15.27 13.11 1.90
CA ARG A 95 -14.20 13.23 2.91
C ARG A 95 -13.25 12.03 2.88
N GLU A 96 -13.79 10.82 2.75
CA GLU A 96 -13.02 9.59 2.55
C GLU A 96 -12.12 9.63 1.30
N LYS A 97 -12.57 10.26 0.20
CA LYS A 97 -11.77 10.41 -1.02
C LYS A 97 -10.61 11.39 -0.84
N VAL A 98 -10.81 12.46 -0.07
CA VAL A 98 -9.78 13.48 0.19
C VAL A 98 -8.65 12.89 1.01
N HIS A 99 -9.00 12.20 2.11
CA HIS A 99 -8.02 11.64 3.03
C HIS A 99 -7.55 10.24 2.64
N SER A 100 -8.15 9.63 1.61
CA SER A 100 -7.93 8.24 1.19
C SER A 100 -8.09 7.20 2.30
N LEU A 101 -8.96 7.50 3.27
CA LEU A 101 -9.35 6.60 4.35
C LEU A 101 -10.81 6.19 4.15
N LYS A 102 -11.15 4.96 4.51
CA LYS A 102 -12.51 4.39 4.49
C LYS A 102 -13.13 4.35 5.89
N GLY A 103 -12.33 4.53 6.94
CA GLY A 103 -12.80 4.43 8.32
C GLY A 103 -11.69 4.13 9.33
N GLU A 104 -12.09 3.96 10.58
CA GLU A 104 -11.21 3.62 11.68
C GLU A 104 -10.78 2.16 11.60
N SER A 105 -9.50 1.93 11.85
CA SER A 105 -8.93 0.61 12.01
C SER A 105 -8.71 0.36 13.49
N ILE A 106 -9.10 -0.81 13.99
CA ILE A 106 -8.76 -1.26 15.36
C ILE A 106 -7.25 -1.23 15.62
N LEU A 107 -6.42 -1.31 14.57
CA LEU A 107 -4.98 -1.22 14.70
C LEU A 107 -4.51 0.15 15.18
N LEU A 108 -5.30 1.22 14.97
CA LEU A 108 -4.98 2.56 15.47
C LEU A 108 -5.13 2.70 16.99
N GLU A 109 -5.87 1.77 17.62
CA GLU A 109 -6.02 1.73 19.08
C GLU A 109 -4.88 0.99 19.77
N LEU A 110 -4.07 0.23 19.03
CA LEU A 110 -2.95 -0.54 19.59
C LEU A 110 -1.81 0.40 20.00
N PRO A 111 -1.41 0.43 21.29
CA PRO A 111 -0.28 1.22 21.74
C PRO A 111 1.01 0.85 21.00
N GLY A 112 1.68 1.84 20.42
CA GLY A 112 2.93 1.66 19.68
C GLY A 112 2.77 1.21 18.22
N PHE A 113 1.54 1.00 17.74
CA PHE A 113 1.28 0.82 16.32
C PHE A 113 1.22 2.19 15.63
N SER A 114 2.04 2.38 14.59
CA SER A 114 1.97 3.56 13.72
C SER A 114 1.61 3.07 12.33
N ARG A 115 0.49 3.53 11.79
CA ARG A 115 0.03 3.04 10.48
C ARG A 115 1.06 3.31 9.38
N ILE A 116 1.76 4.44 9.47
CA ILE A 116 2.74 4.90 8.49
C ILE A 116 4.04 4.10 8.58
N ARG A 117 4.42 3.65 9.79
CA ARG A 117 5.71 2.99 10.05
C ARG A 117 5.62 1.47 10.16
N SER A 118 4.51 0.96 10.70
CA SER A 118 4.33 -0.45 11.05
C SER A 118 3.81 -1.30 9.90
N VAL A 119 3.32 -0.69 8.81
CA VAL A 119 2.82 -1.44 7.64
C VAL A 119 3.50 -0.99 6.35
N PRO A 120 4.69 -1.55 6.03
CA PRO A 120 5.24 -1.42 4.70
C PRO A 120 4.28 -2.08 3.70
N HIS A 121 3.67 -1.25 2.83
CA HIS A 121 2.63 -1.58 1.84
C HIS A 121 2.96 -2.78 0.91
N ASP A 122 4.20 -3.26 0.92
CA ASP A 122 4.66 -4.29 -0.01
C ASP A 122 5.59 -5.35 0.60
N LEU A 123 5.89 -5.30 1.91
CA LEU A 123 6.80 -6.29 2.51
C LEU A 123 6.19 -7.69 2.43
N MET A 124 4.93 -7.84 2.85
CA MET A 124 4.27 -9.14 2.85
C MET A 124 4.06 -9.68 1.43
N HIS A 125 3.67 -8.84 0.48
CA HIS A 125 3.47 -9.24 -0.92
C HIS A 125 4.81 -9.59 -1.58
N LEU A 126 5.79 -8.68 -1.55
CA LEU A 126 7.08 -8.91 -2.19
C LEU A 126 7.82 -10.08 -1.54
N LEU A 127 7.87 -10.17 -0.20
CA LEU A 127 8.54 -11.30 0.45
C LEU A 127 7.79 -12.60 0.26
N PHE A 128 6.54 -12.72 0.70
CA PHE A 128 5.89 -14.03 0.78
C PHE A 128 5.28 -14.50 -0.54
N LYS A 129 4.92 -13.60 -1.46
CA LYS A 129 4.39 -14.02 -2.78
C LYS A 129 5.47 -14.18 -3.82
N ASN A 130 6.46 -13.28 -3.83
CA ASN A 130 7.44 -13.24 -4.91
C ASN A 130 8.78 -13.80 -4.46
N ILE A 131 9.39 -13.25 -3.41
CA ILE A 131 10.77 -13.59 -3.05
C ILE A 131 10.85 -15.02 -2.49
N ILE A 132 10.03 -15.38 -1.50
CA ILE A 132 10.10 -16.69 -0.85
C ILE A 132 9.80 -17.82 -1.83
N PRO A 133 8.69 -17.79 -2.62
CA PRO A 133 8.43 -18.85 -3.60
C PRO A 133 9.51 -18.94 -4.66
N ASN A 134 9.95 -17.81 -5.22
CA ASN A 134 11.04 -17.80 -6.20
C ASN A 134 12.36 -18.32 -5.62
N ARG A 135 12.65 -18.08 -4.34
CA ARG A 135 13.83 -18.60 -3.65
C ARG A 135 13.71 -20.10 -3.40
N MET A 136 12.53 -20.58 -2.98
CA MET A 136 12.29 -22.02 -2.82
C MET A 136 12.45 -22.74 -4.16
N ASP A 137 11.88 -22.18 -5.24
CA ASP A 137 12.03 -22.72 -6.59
C ASP A 137 13.49 -22.71 -7.08
N LEU A 138 14.27 -21.69 -6.70
CA LEU A 138 15.69 -21.62 -7.05
C LEU A 138 16.48 -22.71 -6.32
N TRP A 139 16.24 -22.88 -5.02
CA TRP A 139 16.93 -23.87 -4.20
C TRP A 139 16.51 -25.31 -4.51
N SER A 140 15.29 -25.54 -4.98
CA SER A 140 14.83 -26.86 -5.44
C SER A 140 15.21 -27.16 -6.90
N GLY A 141 15.65 -26.14 -7.66
CA GLY A 141 15.96 -26.26 -9.08
C GLY A 141 14.72 -26.27 -9.99
N SER A 142 13.57 -25.76 -9.54
CA SER A 142 12.34 -25.60 -10.33
C SER A 142 12.12 -24.17 -10.85
N TYR A 143 13.07 -23.25 -10.64
CA TYR A 143 12.89 -21.84 -10.99
C TYR A 143 12.85 -21.60 -12.50
N LYS A 144 11.63 -21.42 -13.04
CA LYS A 144 11.36 -20.96 -14.42
C LYS A 144 12.11 -21.73 -15.52
N GLY A 145 12.47 -23.00 -15.28
CA GLY A 145 13.21 -23.83 -16.22
C GLY A 145 14.67 -23.38 -16.44
N LEU A 146 15.20 -22.51 -15.57
CA LEU A 146 16.61 -22.13 -15.57
C LEU A 146 17.42 -23.18 -14.83
N ASP A 147 18.63 -23.47 -15.34
CA ASP A 147 19.61 -24.25 -14.62
C ASP A 147 20.31 -23.39 -13.53
N GLU A 148 21.22 -24.00 -12.79
CA GLU A 148 21.96 -23.32 -11.73
C GLU A 148 23.05 -22.36 -12.26
N GLY A 149 23.19 -22.27 -13.59
CA GLY A 149 24.25 -21.52 -14.24
C GLY A 149 25.62 -22.03 -13.80
N SER A 150 26.51 -21.11 -13.44
CA SER A 150 27.88 -21.43 -13.03
C SER A 150 28.07 -21.58 -11.50
N ARG A 151 26.99 -21.70 -10.73
CA ARG A 151 27.05 -21.67 -9.26
C ARG A 151 26.12 -22.72 -8.65
N ASP A 152 26.54 -23.31 -7.53
CA ASP A 152 25.79 -24.37 -6.85
C ASP A 152 24.75 -23.79 -5.87
N TYR A 153 23.65 -23.26 -6.40
CA TYR A 153 22.54 -22.77 -5.57
C TYR A 153 21.49 -23.84 -5.27
N LYS A 154 21.50 -24.97 -5.99
CA LYS A 154 20.55 -26.05 -5.84
C LYS A 154 20.90 -26.89 -4.61
N LEU A 155 19.94 -27.02 -3.70
CA LEU A 155 20.10 -27.88 -2.54
C LEU A 155 19.95 -29.35 -2.98
N PRO A 156 20.88 -30.23 -2.56
CA PRO A 156 20.71 -31.66 -2.73
C PRO A 156 19.40 -32.16 -2.10
N ALA A 157 18.76 -33.16 -2.72
CA ALA A 157 17.43 -33.64 -2.33
C ALA A 157 17.35 -34.15 -0.86
N ASN A 158 18.46 -34.71 -0.36
CA ASN A 158 18.58 -35.11 1.05
C ASN A 158 18.58 -33.91 2.00
N VAL A 159 19.21 -32.80 1.61
CA VAL A 159 19.23 -31.55 2.40
C VAL A 159 17.84 -30.91 2.38
N TRP A 160 17.18 -30.87 1.22
CA TRP A 160 15.82 -30.33 1.09
C TRP A 160 14.81 -31.08 1.98
N SER A 161 14.90 -32.41 2.03
CA SER A 161 14.06 -33.25 2.88
C SER A 161 14.20 -32.91 4.38
N ILE A 162 15.41 -32.58 4.84
CA ILE A 162 15.68 -32.16 6.22
C ILE A 162 15.05 -30.79 6.49
N VAL A 163 15.16 -29.85 5.55
CA VAL A 163 14.57 -28.51 5.67
C VAL A 163 13.04 -28.62 5.81
N VAL A 164 12.39 -29.41 4.95
CA VAL A 164 10.94 -29.63 4.99
C VAL A 164 10.49 -30.28 6.29
N GLN A 165 11.24 -31.24 6.83
CA GLN A 165 10.92 -31.86 8.13
C GLN A 165 11.04 -30.90 9.32
N LYS A 166 11.97 -29.93 9.25
CA LYS A 166 12.20 -28.96 10.33
C LYS A 166 11.30 -27.72 10.25
N LEU A 167 10.61 -27.50 9.13
CA LEU A 167 9.64 -26.41 9.02
C LEU A 167 8.42 -26.74 9.90
N PRO A 168 8.01 -25.82 10.81
CA PRO A 168 6.81 -26.03 11.61
C PRO A 168 5.61 -26.19 10.67
N ARG A 169 4.86 -27.29 10.84
CA ARG A 169 3.58 -27.46 10.14
C ARG A 169 2.61 -26.44 10.69
N LEU A 170 2.34 -25.39 9.93
CA LEU A 170 1.24 -24.47 10.21
C LEU A 170 -0.06 -25.26 9.99
N HIS A 171 -0.70 -25.64 11.10
CA HIS A 171 -2.04 -26.23 11.14
C HIS A 171 -3.10 -25.13 11.06
#